data_AF-A0A952HE53-F1
#
_entry.id   AF-A0A952HE53-F1
#
_cell.length_a   1.000
_cell.length_b   1.000
_cell.length_c   1.000
_cell.angle_alpha   90.00
_cell.angle_beta   90.00
_cell.angle_gamma   90.00
#
_symmetry.space_group_name_H-M   'P 1'
#
loop_
_entity.id
_entity.type
_entity.pdbx_description
1 polymer ?
#
loop_
_entity_poly.entity_id
_entity_poly.type
_entity_poly.pdbx_seq_one_letter_code
_entity_poly.pdbx_strand_id
1 'polypeptide(L)'
;VPVARDLPLPLSFAQQRLWFLAQLDARASAAYLMPTGVRLVGSLDESALRQALNRIVTRHEALRTRFVGVQGSAVQEFAPPGLGLPLRVLDLSVLPDPQDQARRLAEEEACTPFDLAQAPLIRAVLLKLAAQDHILLLTMHHIISDGWSMGVLVNEFSALYAAFSTDLPDPLPALPIQYADFAAWQHRWVSGALLQRQLEFWRAHLHGAPALLELPTDRPRPPTQDYAGATLDFALSPALSAQLKALAHRHGCTLFMTLLAAWATLLARLAGQSEVVIGSPTANRHRTELEPLIGFFVNTQALRIDLSNRPSVAQLLAQVRATALAAQDHQDLPFEQLIEALNPPRSLAHHPL
;
A
#
# COMPACT_ATOMS: atom_id res chain seq x y z
N VAL A 1 -2.02 2.81 23.84
CA VAL A 1 -2.35 4.06 24.58
C VAL A 1 -2.23 5.22 23.62
N PRO A 2 -3.29 6.03 23.43
CA PRO A 2 -3.23 7.22 22.58
C PRO A 2 -2.11 8.17 23.00
N VAL A 3 -1.48 8.83 22.04
CA VAL A 3 -0.55 9.93 22.28
C VAL A 3 -1.31 11.26 22.32
N ALA A 4 -0.76 12.25 23.03
CA ALA A 4 -1.37 13.56 23.10
C ALA A 4 -1.36 14.25 21.71
N ARG A 5 -2.40 15.00 21.39
CA ARG A 5 -2.62 15.65 20.08
C ARG A 5 -2.14 17.11 20.03
N ASP A 6 -1.56 17.58 21.13
CA ASP A 6 -1.01 18.92 21.33
C ASP A 6 0.49 19.02 21.03
N LEU A 7 1.16 17.88 20.84
CA LEU A 7 2.56 17.79 20.45
C LEU A 7 2.71 17.53 18.95
N PRO A 8 3.84 17.93 18.32
CA PRO A 8 4.15 17.55 16.94
C PRO A 8 4.12 16.03 16.77
N LEU A 9 3.29 15.54 15.85
CA LEU A 9 3.11 14.12 15.60
C LEU A 9 4.07 13.67 14.49
N PRO A 10 5.01 12.75 14.76
CA PRO A 10 5.97 12.31 13.76
C PRO A 10 5.27 11.45 12.70
N LEU A 11 5.82 11.44 11.48
CA LEU A 11 5.50 10.43 10.48
C LEU A 11 6.05 9.07 10.93
N SER A 12 5.37 7.99 10.59
CA SER A 12 5.99 6.64 10.59
C SER A 12 7.18 6.60 9.63
N PHE A 13 8.12 5.65 9.78
CA PHE A 13 9.26 5.53 8.87
C PHE A 13 8.83 5.31 7.41
N ALA A 14 7.79 4.50 7.19
CA ALA A 14 7.25 4.26 5.86
C ALA A 14 6.67 5.54 5.24
N GLN A 15 5.94 6.36 6.03
CA GLN A 15 5.49 7.66 5.56
C GLN A 15 6.62 8.65 5.30
N GLN A 16 7.68 8.66 6.12
CA GLN A 16 8.86 9.50 5.88
C GLN A 16 9.49 9.20 4.52
N ARG A 17 9.58 7.92 4.13
CA ARG A 17 10.03 7.52 2.79
C ARG A 17 9.14 8.11 1.70
N LEU A 18 7.82 7.95 1.79
CA LEU A 18 6.91 8.48 0.76
C LEU A 18 6.93 10.01 0.70
N TRP A 19 7.01 10.67 1.85
CA TRP A 19 7.14 12.13 1.91
C TRP A 19 8.45 12.59 1.26
N PHE A 20 9.57 11.93 1.57
CA PHE A 20 10.87 12.23 0.96
C PHE A 20 10.85 12.03 -0.57
N LEU A 21 10.28 10.92 -1.05
CA LEU A 21 10.13 10.68 -2.50
C LEU A 21 9.30 11.78 -3.17
N ALA A 22 8.22 12.24 -2.52
CA ALA A 22 7.40 13.34 -3.04
C ALA A 22 8.14 14.69 -3.06
N GLN A 23 9.11 14.92 -2.15
CA GLN A 23 9.96 16.11 -2.20
C GLN A 23 11.04 16.03 -3.29
N LEU A 24 11.47 14.82 -3.66
CA LEU A 24 12.49 14.61 -4.68
C LEU A 24 11.97 14.77 -6.11
N ASP A 25 10.81 14.17 -6.40
CA ASP A 25 10.23 14.16 -7.75
C ASP A 25 8.70 14.07 -7.67
N ALA A 26 8.00 15.02 -8.30
CA ALA A 26 6.54 15.01 -8.37
C ALA A 26 6.00 13.74 -9.05
N ARG A 27 6.75 13.13 -9.98
CA ARG A 27 6.40 11.86 -10.63
C ARG A 27 6.49 10.69 -9.66
N ALA A 28 7.42 10.73 -8.71
CA ALA A 28 7.50 9.74 -7.65
C ALA A 28 6.23 9.78 -6.78
N SER A 29 5.77 10.99 -6.41
CA SER A 29 4.51 11.17 -5.67
C SER A 29 3.31 10.60 -6.45
N ALA A 30 3.23 10.88 -7.76
CA ALA A 30 2.15 10.36 -8.61
C ALA A 30 2.11 8.82 -8.68
N ALA A 31 3.26 8.15 -8.58
CA ALA A 31 3.34 6.69 -8.54
C ALA A 31 2.71 6.06 -7.28
N TYR A 32 2.43 6.87 -6.25
CA TYR A 32 1.77 6.46 -5.01
C TYR A 32 0.31 6.93 -4.91
N LEU A 33 -0.33 7.22 -6.04
CA LEU A 33 -1.78 7.35 -6.08
C LEU A 33 -2.43 5.96 -6.02
N MET A 34 -3.53 5.86 -5.26
CA MET A 34 -4.36 4.66 -5.15
C MET A 34 -5.75 4.94 -5.75
N PRO A 35 -5.90 4.96 -7.09
CA PRO A 35 -7.20 5.11 -7.72
C PRO A 35 -7.99 3.80 -7.66
N THR A 36 -9.30 3.90 -7.43
CA THR A 36 -10.24 2.78 -7.49
C THR A 36 -11.56 3.26 -8.09
N GLY A 37 -12.14 2.44 -8.98
CA GLY A 37 -13.48 2.66 -9.52
C GLY A 37 -14.40 1.52 -9.11
N VAL A 38 -15.57 1.85 -8.57
CA VAL A 38 -16.61 0.89 -8.20
C VAL A 38 -17.87 1.19 -9.00
N ARG A 39 -18.38 0.18 -9.73
CA ARG A 39 -19.67 0.29 -10.39
C ARG A 39 -20.79 -0.02 -9.40
N LEU A 40 -21.75 0.89 -9.29
CA LEU A 40 -22.91 0.82 -8.41
C LEU A 40 -24.16 0.66 -9.28
N VAL A 41 -24.82 -0.50 -9.18
CA VAL A 41 -26.00 -0.83 -9.97
C VAL A 41 -27.22 -0.90 -9.05
N GLY A 42 -28.28 -0.19 -9.41
CA GLY A 42 -29.51 -0.05 -8.65
C GLY A 42 -29.82 1.39 -8.25
N SER A 43 -30.88 1.58 -7.47
CA SER A 43 -31.21 2.88 -6.89
C SER A 43 -30.15 3.31 -5.88
N LEU A 44 -29.59 4.50 -6.08
CA LEU A 44 -28.56 5.06 -5.20
C LEU A 44 -29.14 6.20 -4.38
N ASP A 45 -29.16 6.04 -3.05
CA ASP A 45 -29.32 7.17 -2.14
C ASP A 45 -28.01 7.96 -2.05
N GLU A 46 -27.93 9.08 -2.78
CA GLU A 46 -26.76 9.96 -2.80
C GLU A 46 -26.51 10.65 -1.44
N SER A 47 -27.56 10.89 -0.65
CA SER A 47 -27.43 11.50 0.68
C SER A 47 -26.75 10.53 1.64
N ALA A 48 -27.24 9.28 1.69
CA ALA A 48 -26.63 8.22 2.49
C ALA A 48 -25.17 7.96 2.09
N LEU A 49 -24.88 7.96 0.78
CA LEU A 49 -23.51 7.84 0.26
C LEU A 49 -22.60 8.96 0.78
N ARG A 50 -23.06 10.21 0.69
CA ARG A 50 -22.29 11.37 1.16
C ARG A 50 -22.07 11.34 2.67
N GLN A 51 -23.11 10.98 3.43
CA GLN A 51 -23.02 10.83 4.88
C GLN A 51 -22.04 9.73 5.28
N ALA A 52 -22.08 8.58 4.62
CA ALA A 52 -21.17 7.46 4.87
C ALA A 52 -19.70 7.87 4.63
N LEU A 53 -19.40 8.45 3.46
CA LEU A 53 -18.05 8.89 3.12
C LEU A 53 -17.52 9.97 4.06
N ASN A 54 -18.34 10.98 4.38
CA ASN A 54 -17.96 12.02 5.34
C ASN A 54 -17.70 11.42 6.72
N ARG A 55 -18.53 10.48 7.16
CA ARG A 55 -18.38 9.84 8.46
C ARG A 55 -17.07 9.05 8.57
N ILE A 56 -16.66 8.35 7.51
CA ILE A 56 -15.37 7.65 7.42
C ILE A 56 -14.21 8.66 7.54
N VAL A 57 -14.25 9.76 6.78
CA VAL A 57 -13.22 10.82 6.88
C VAL A 57 -13.16 11.41 8.30
N THR A 58 -14.30 11.66 8.94
CA THR A 58 -14.33 12.11 10.34
C THR A 58 -13.74 11.08 11.29
N ARG A 59 -14.03 9.79 11.07
CA ARG A 59 -13.64 8.65 11.92
C ARG A 59 -12.13 8.40 11.96
N HIS A 60 -11.48 8.51 10.80
CA HIS A 60 -10.06 8.18 10.64
C HIS A 60 -9.22 9.44 10.51
N GLU A 61 -8.37 9.72 11.50
CA GLU A 61 -7.44 10.85 11.48
C GLU A 61 -6.58 10.86 10.20
N ALA A 62 -6.14 9.69 9.74
CA ALA A 62 -5.30 9.54 8.54
C ALA A 62 -5.91 10.19 7.29
N LEU A 63 -7.24 10.12 7.12
CA LEU A 63 -7.94 10.70 5.96
C LEU A 63 -8.04 12.23 6.02
N ARG A 64 -7.73 12.82 7.17
CA ARG A 64 -7.73 14.26 7.44
C ARG A 64 -6.31 14.81 7.59
N THR A 65 -5.29 13.97 7.41
CA THR A 65 -3.90 14.34 7.65
C THR A 65 -3.32 15.08 6.45
N ARG A 66 -2.57 16.15 6.74
CA ARG A 66 -1.55 16.75 5.87
C ARG A 66 -0.17 16.60 6.49
N PHE A 67 0.87 16.72 5.67
CA PHE A 67 2.26 16.56 6.06
C PHE A 67 3.01 17.88 5.90
N VAL A 68 3.43 18.47 7.00
CA VAL A 68 4.08 19.80 7.02
C VAL A 68 5.57 19.62 7.29
N GLY A 69 6.40 20.17 6.41
CA GLY A 69 7.86 20.10 6.53
C GLY A 69 8.38 20.93 7.72
N VAL A 70 9.23 20.32 8.55
CA VAL A 70 9.89 20.94 9.71
C VAL A 70 11.35 20.45 9.76
N GLN A 71 12.31 21.37 9.60
CA GLN A 71 13.75 21.11 9.78
C GLN A 71 14.27 19.83 9.07
N GLY A 72 13.90 19.61 7.81
CA GLY A 72 14.37 18.45 7.02
C GLY A 72 13.60 17.16 7.27
N SER A 73 12.57 17.18 8.12
CA SER A 73 11.56 16.12 8.28
C SER A 73 10.16 16.69 8.06
N ALA A 74 9.13 15.93 8.42
CA ALA A 74 7.75 16.39 8.43
C ALA A 74 7.03 15.99 9.73
N VAL A 75 5.90 16.65 9.97
CA VAL A 75 4.95 16.31 11.02
C VAL A 75 3.56 16.10 10.42
N GLN A 76 2.75 15.31 11.11
CA GLN A 76 1.35 15.10 10.77
C GLN A 76 0.50 16.19 11.42
N GLU A 77 -0.32 16.87 10.62
CA GLU A 77 -1.34 17.80 11.11
C GLU A 77 -2.71 17.36 10.60
N PHE A 78 -3.73 17.50 11.44
CA PHE A 78 -5.09 17.11 11.07
C PHE A 78 -5.94 18.32 10.73
N ALA A 79 -6.63 18.22 9.60
CA ALA A 79 -7.76 19.08 9.33
C ALA A 79 -8.91 18.80 10.31
N PRO A 80 -9.80 19.78 10.55
CA PRO A 80 -10.95 19.63 11.43
C PRO A 80 -11.84 18.43 11.04
N PRO A 81 -12.51 17.77 12.01
CA PRO A 81 -13.36 16.62 11.72
C PRO A 81 -14.52 16.87 10.74
N GLY A 82 -14.90 18.14 10.55
CA GLY A 82 -15.94 18.59 9.62
C GLY A 82 -15.49 18.86 8.18
N LEU A 83 -14.23 18.59 7.82
CA LEU A 83 -13.72 18.78 6.45
C LEU A 83 -14.56 18.03 5.40
N GLY A 84 -15.02 16.82 5.75
CA GLY A 84 -15.72 15.91 4.84
C GLY A 84 -14.83 15.38 3.70
N LEU A 85 -15.40 14.53 2.86
CA LEU A 85 -14.78 14.07 1.63
C LEU A 85 -15.16 15.02 0.48
N PRO A 86 -14.20 15.56 -0.28
CA PRO A 86 -14.49 16.23 -1.54
C PRO A 86 -15.14 15.23 -2.51
N LEU A 87 -16.44 15.41 -2.76
CA LEU A 87 -17.24 14.54 -3.63
C LEU A 87 -17.89 15.39 -4.72
N ARG A 88 -17.41 15.23 -5.96
CA ARG A 88 -18.03 15.78 -7.17
C ARG A 88 -19.07 14.80 -7.69
N VAL A 89 -20.22 15.29 -8.13
CA VAL A 89 -21.25 14.48 -8.80
C VAL A 89 -21.40 14.98 -10.22
N LEU A 90 -21.25 14.09 -11.20
CA LEU A 90 -21.33 14.42 -12.63
C LEU A 90 -22.40 13.53 -13.28
N ASP A 91 -23.44 14.18 -13.83
CA ASP A 91 -24.45 13.48 -14.61
C ASP A 91 -23.96 13.32 -16.05
N LEU A 92 -23.53 12.11 -16.39
CA LEU A 92 -23.09 11.73 -17.73
C LEU A 92 -24.23 11.13 -18.55
N SER A 93 -25.39 10.84 -17.95
CA SER A 93 -26.49 10.11 -18.59
C SER A 93 -27.12 10.88 -19.76
N VAL A 94 -26.88 12.19 -19.84
CA VAL A 94 -27.32 13.06 -20.92
C VAL A 94 -26.34 13.16 -22.09
N LEU A 95 -25.14 12.56 -21.96
CA LEU A 95 -24.11 12.61 -22.98
C LEU A 95 -24.29 11.50 -24.04
N PRO A 96 -23.81 11.70 -25.28
CA PRO A 96 -23.92 10.69 -26.34
C PRO A 96 -23.17 9.37 -26.03
N ASP A 97 -22.05 9.44 -25.32
CA ASP A 97 -21.26 8.28 -24.89
C ASP A 97 -20.84 8.43 -23.42
N PRO A 98 -21.73 8.10 -22.47
CA PRO A 98 -21.46 8.22 -21.05
C PRO A 98 -20.29 7.31 -20.60
N GLN A 99 -20.10 6.17 -21.27
CA GLN A 99 -19.10 5.17 -20.90
C GLN A 99 -17.69 5.64 -21.27
N ASP A 100 -17.48 6.13 -22.50
CA ASP A 100 -16.17 6.66 -22.89
C ASP A 100 -15.80 7.91 -22.07
N GLN A 101 -16.77 8.79 -21.80
CA GLN A 101 -16.52 9.94 -20.93
C GLN A 101 -16.16 9.52 -19.51
N ALA A 102 -16.82 8.50 -18.95
CA ALA A 102 -16.48 7.96 -17.63
C ALA A 102 -15.06 7.39 -17.59
N ARG A 103 -14.63 6.68 -18.64
CA ARG A 103 -13.27 6.15 -18.75
C ARG A 103 -12.23 7.28 -18.76
N ARG A 104 -12.44 8.35 -19.54
CA ARG A 104 -11.53 9.50 -19.57
C ARG A 104 -11.44 10.20 -18.21
N LEU A 105 -12.56 10.39 -17.54
CA LEU A 105 -12.58 10.97 -16.19
C LEU A 105 -11.88 10.06 -15.17
N ALA A 106 -12.02 8.74 -15.29
CA ALA A 106 -11.30 7.80 -14.44
C ALA A 106 -9.77 7.87 -14.67
N GLU A 107 -9.33 7.97 -15.93
CA GLU A 107 -7.92 8.16 -16.28
C GLU A 107 -7.37 9.50 -15.75
N GLU A 108 -8.14 10.58 -15.86
CA GLU A 108 -7.77 11.89 -15.31
C GLU A 108 -7.67 11.87 -13.78
N GLU A 109 -8.67 11.28 -13.10
CA GLU A 109 -8.68 11.14 -11.65
C GLU A 109 -7.58 10.21 -11.13
N ALA A 110 -7.15 9.22 -11.92
CA ALA A 110 -6.05 8.32 -11.59
C ALA A 110 -4.68 9.00 -11.64
N CYS A 111 -4.53 10.04 -12.46
CA CYS A 111 -3.25 10.73 -12.68
C CYS A 111 -3.16 12.09 -11.97
N THR A 112 -4.26 12.63 -11.44
CA THR A 112 -4.27 13.94 -10.80
C THR A 112 -3.52 13.89 -9.45
N PRO A 113 -2.42 14.65 -9.27
CA PRO A 113 -1.59 14.56 -8.07
C PRO A 113 -2.28 15.15 -6.83
N PHE A 114 -1.74 14.83 -5.66
CA PHE A 114 -2.04 15.52 -4.40
C PHE A 114 -0.83 16.35 -3.97
N ASP A 115 -1.09 17.52 -3.38
CA ASP A 115 -0.09 18.22 -2.56
C ASP A 115 -0.17 17.67 -1.14
N LEU A 116 0.89 17.00 -0.67
CA LEU A 116 0.93 16.39 0.66
C LEU A 116 0.80 17.42 1.80
N ALA A 117 1.07 18.69 1.54
CA ALA A 117 0.89 19.78 2.50
C ALA A 117 -0.57 20.27 2.59
N GLN A 118 -1.48 19.76 1.75
CA GLN A 118 -2.88 20.17 1.72
C GLN A 118 -3.81 18.98 1.94
N ALA A 119 -4.56 19.01 3.04
CA ALA A 119 -5.61 18.04 3.30
C ALA A 119 -6.91 18.42 2.54
N PRO A 120 -7.73 17.44 2.11
CA PRO A 120 -7.55 16.00 2.30
C PRO A 120 -6.75 15.36 1.15
N LEU A 121 -6.05 14.26 1.47
CA LEU A 121 -5.31 13.46 0.48
C LEU A 121 -6.17 12.30 -0.07
N ILE A 122 -7.48 12.52 -0.12
CA ILE A 122 -8.51 11.63 -0.63
C ILE A 122 -9.60 12.46 -1.32
N ARG A 123 -10.10 12.00 -2.46
CA ARG A 123 -11.17 12.64 -3.23
C ARG A 123 -12.06 11.60 -3.91
N ALA A 124 -13.29 11.97 -4.20
CA ALA A 124 -14.22 11.12 -4.93
C ALA A 124 -14.97 11.87 -6.05
N VAL A 125 -15.33 11.10 -7.07
CA VAL A 125 -16.22 11.53 -8.15
C VAL A 125 -17.28 10.47 -8.35
N LEU A 126 -18.55 10.85 -8.19
CA LEU A 126 -19.69 10.02 -8.56
C LEU A 126 -20.12 10.37 -9.97
N LEU A 127 -20.00 9.40 -10.88
CA LEU A 127 -20.41 9.49 -12.26
C LEU A 127 -21.75 8.78 -12.43
N LYS A 128 -22.79 9.49 -12.81
CA LYS A 128 -24.10 8.89 -13.12
C LYS A 128 -24.18 8.58 -14.60
N LEU A 129 -24.26 7.31 -14.96
CA LEU A 129 -24.37 6.83 -16.34
C LEU A 129 -25.83 6.65 -16.76
N ALA A 130 -26.68 6.25 -15.83
CA ALA A 130 -28.12 6.12 -15.99
C ALA A 130 -28.81 6.23 -14.63
N ALA A 131 -30.15 6.16 -14.59
CA ALA A 131 -30.92 6.24 -13.34
C ALA A 131 -30.54 5.19 -12.29
N GLN A 132 -30.01 4.03 -12.71
CA GLN A 132 -29.62 2.92 -11.84
C GLN A 132 -28.21 2.41 -12.13
N ASP A 133 -27.37 3.23 -12.77
CA ASP A 133 -26.01 2.84 -13.14
C ASP A 133 -25.06 4.01 -12.87
N HIS A 134 -24.16 3.80 -11.91
CA HIS A 134 -23.22 4.81 -11.45
C HIS A 134 -21.82 4.22 -11.33
N ILE A 135 -20.81 5.06 -11.42
CA ILE A 135 -19.43 4.73 -11.09
C ILE A 135 -18.98 5.69 -9.98
N LEU A 136 -18.58 5.14 -8.84
CA LEU A 136 -17.88 5.89 -7.81
C LEU A 136 -16.37 5.73 -8.03
N LEU A 137 -15.72 6.81 -8.41
CA LEU A 137 -14.27 6.93 -8.43
C LEU A 137 -13.81 7.43 -7.07
N LEU A 138 -12.82 6.76 -6.49
CA LEU A 138 -12.17 7.12 -5.24
C LEU A 138 -10.67 7.07 -5.44
N THR A 139 -9.99 8.19 -5.19
CA THR A 139 -8.53 8.27 -5.28
C THR A 139 -7.98 8.83 -3.98
N MET A 140 -6.94 8.19 -3.45
CA MET A 140 -6.20 8.67 -2.29
C MET A 140 -4.70 8.51 -2.46
N HIS A 141 -3.91 9.25 -1.70
CA HIS A 141 -2.46 9.07 -1.68
C HIS A 141 -2.08 7.91 -0.74
N HIS A 142 -1.15 7.05 -1.17
CA HIS A 142 -0.72 5.86 -0.41
C HIS A 142 -0.07 6.21 0.94
N ILE A 143 0.34 7.46 1.17
CA ILE A 143 0.88 7.91 2.46
C ILE A 143 -0.16 7.92 3.61
N ILE A 144 -1.46 7.92 3.28
CA ILE A 144 -2.56 7.91 4.27
C ILE A 144 -3.35 6.58 4.29
N SER A 145 -2.99 5.61 3.45
CA SER A 145 -3.77 4.38 3.26
C SER A 145 -2.92 3.23 2.72
N ASP A 146 -3.44 2.02 2.72
CA ASP A 146 -2.81 0.84 2.14
C ASP A 146 -3.85 -0.17 1.65
N GLY A 147 -3.40 -1.28 1.05
CA GLY A 147 -4.30 -2.31 0.55
C GLY A 147 -5.23 -2.89 1.61
N TRP A 148 -4.79 -2.97 2.87
CA TRP A 148 -5.64 -3.40 3.99
C TRP A 148 -6.70 -2.34 4.32
N SER A 149 -6.30 -1.07 4.36
CA SER A 149 -7.17 0.08 4.60
C SER A 149 -8.31 0.17 3.58
N MET A 150 -8.09 -0.26 2.33
CA MET A 150 -9.15 -0.35 1.33
C MET A 150 -10.24 -1.34 1.74
N GLY A 151 -9.88 -2.48 2.34
CA GLY A 151 -10.85 -3.43 2.89
C GLY A 151 -11.63 -2.83 4.06
N VAL A 152 -10.95 -2.11 4.97
CA VAL A 152 -11.60 -1.37 6.07
C VAL A 152 -12.60 -0.35 5.52
N LEU A 153 -12.19 0.45 4.54
CA LEU A 153 -13.03 1.47 3.92
C LEU A 153 -14.30 0.87 3.30
N VAL A 154 -14.17 -0.21 2.54
CA VAL A 154 -15.31 -0.89 1.92
C VAL A 154 -16.28 -1.45 2.96
N ASN A 155 -15.76 -2.08 4.02
CA ASN A 155 -16.58 -2.64 5.10
C ASN A 155 -17.32 -1.54 5.88
N GLU A 156 -16.62 -0.48 6.26
CA GLU A 156 -17.23 0.66 6.97
C GLU A 156 -18.23 1.41 6.08
N PHE A 157 -17.91 1.63 4.80
CA PHE A 157 -18.84 2.25 3.85
C PHE A 157 -20.12 1.44 3.73
N SER A 158 -20.02 0.12 3.58
CA SER A 158 -21.19 -0.75 3.47
C SER A 158 -22.08 -0.68 4.70
N ALA A 159 -21.49 -0.70 5.91
CA ALA A 159 -22.24 -0.61 7.16
C ALA A 159 -22.90 0.77 7.36
N LEU A 160 -22.16 1.85 7.08
CA LEU A 160 -22.66 3.22 7.20
C LEU A 160 -23.74 3.53 6.16
N TYR A 161 -23.55 3.10 4.91
CA TYR A 161 -24.53 3.29 3.85
C TYR A 161 -25.84 2.57 4.14
N ALA A 162 -25.78 1.35 4.66
CA ALA A 162 -26.98 0.60 5.06
C ALA A 162 -27.73 1.28 6.21
N ALA A 163 -27.02 1.82 7.20
CA ALA A 163 -27.63 2.55 8.30
C ALA A 163 -28.26 3.88 7.83
N PHE A 164 -27.50 4.71 7.12
CA PHE A 164 -27.95 6.04 6.71
C PHE A 164 -29.03 6.01 5.62
N SER A 165 -29.07 4.99 4.76
CA SER A 165 -30.17 4.83 3.78
C SER A 165 -31.49 4.39 4.41
N THR A 166 -31.48 4.04 5.70
CA THR A 166 -32.66 3.67 6.49
C THR A 166 -32.86 4.58 7.71
N ASP A 167 -32.23 5.76 7.70
CA ASP A 167 -32.27 6.76 8.79
C ASP A 167 -31.84 6.22 10.17
N LEU A 168 -31.02 5.17 10.19
CA LEU A 168 -30.42 4.63 11.41
C LEU A 168 -29.11 5.36 11.76
N PRO A 169 -28.74 5.42 13.06
CA PRO A 169 -27.50 6.07 13.49
C PRO A 169 -26.25 5.29 13.06
N ASP A 170 -25.09 5.95 13.18
CA ASP A 170 -23.76 5.34 12.96
C ASP A 170 -23.59 4.06 13.80
N PRO A 171 -23.43 2.87 13.17
CA PRO A 171 -23.29 1.61 13.88
C PRO A 171 -21.85 1.30 14.31
N LEU A 172 -20.86 2.11 13.92
CA LEU A 172 -19.45 1.79 14.11
C LEU A 172 -18.97 2.15 15.52
N PRO A 173 -18.32 1.23 16.26
CA PRO A 173 -17.79 1.52 17.60
C PRO A 173 -16.65 2.53 17.53
N ALA A 174 -16.41 3.32 18.58
CA ALA A 174 -15.27 4.25 18.59
C ALA A 174 -13.92 3.52 18.40
N LEU A 175 -13.00 4.13 17.64
CA LEU A 175 -11.64 3.60 17.51
C LEU A 175 -10.84 3.92 18.78
N PRO A 176 -10.21 2.92 19.43
CA PRO A 176 -9.47 3.16 20.67
C PRO A 176 -8.17 3.93 20.45
N ILE A 177 -7.66 3.91 19.22
CA ILE A 177 -6.40 4.53 18.77
C ILE A 177 -6.56 4.94 17.30
N GLN A 178 -5.61 5.72 16.80
CA GLN A 178 -5.57 6.22 15.44
C GLN A 178 -4.18 5.99 14.85
N TYR A 179 -4.04 6.20 13.54
CA TYR A 179 -2.78 5.97 12.84
C TYR A 179 -1.60 6.76 13.43
N ALA A 180 -1.83 8.01 13.86
CA ALA A 180 -0.77 8.83 14.45
C ALA A 180 -0.24 8.26 15.78
N ASP A 181 -1.06 7.50 16.50
CA ASP A 181 -0.60 6.78 17.69
C ASP A 181 0.42 5.70 17.29
N PHE A 182 0.08 4.89 16.26
CA PHE A 182 1.01 3.90 15.71
C PHE A 182 2.32 4.53 15.24
N ALA A 183 2.25 5.62 14.47
CA ALA A 183 3.43 6.33 13.98
C ALA A 183 4.34 6.79 15.14
N ALA A 184 3.75 7.38 16.20
CA ALA A 184 4.50 7.81 17.37
C ALA A 184 5.07 6.63 18.18
N TRP A 185 4.38 5.49 18.24
CA TRP A 185 4.88 4.30 18.94
C TRP A 185 6.05 3.67 18.22
N GLN A 186 6.04 3.67 16.88
CA GLN A 186 7.11 3.11 16.07
C GLN A 186 8.45 3.71 16.50
N HIS A 187 8.56 5.04 16.57
CA HIS A 187 9.77 5.75 17.01
C HIS A 187 10.24 5.39 18.42
N ARG A 188 9.32 5.01 19.33
CA ARG A 188 9.70 4.56 20.69
C ARG A 188 10.19 3.11 20.72
N TRP A 189 9.66 2.27 19.83
CA TRP A 189 9.99 0.85 19.76
C TRP A 189 11.23 0.55 18.94
N VAL A 190 11.73 1.49 18.13
CA VAL A 190 13.01 1.37 17.39
C VAL A 190 14.23 1.51 18.33
N SER A 191 14.13 1.06 19.58
CA SER A 191 15.27 1.02 20.49
C SER A 191 15.27 -0.28 21.31
N GLY A 192 16.47 -0.84 21.53
CA GLY A 192 16.69 -1.98 22.41
C GLY A 192 17.10 -3.28 21.70
N ALA A 193 17.27 -4.33 22.51
CA ALA A 193 17.88 -5.60 22.10
C ALA A 193 17.10 -6.37 21.02
N LEU A 194 15.77 -6.26 21.00
CA LEU A 194 14.93 -6.94 20.00
C LEU A 194 15.21 -6.40 18.59
N LEU A 195 15.26 -5.08 18.43
CA LEU A 195 15.54 -4.46 17.14
C LEU A 195 16.96 -4.77 16.68
N GLN A 196 17.93 -4.73 17.59
CA GLN A 196 19.32 -5.07 17.28
C GLN A 196 19.44 -6.50 16.72
N ARG A 197 18.72 -7.46 17.32
CA ARG A 197 18.64 -8.84 16.81
C ARG A 197 18.01 -8.92 15.41
N GLN A 198 16.93 -8.17 15.16
CA GLN A 198 16.32 -8.11 13.82
C GLN A 198 17.28 -7.50 12.79
N LEU A 199 17.98 -6.44 13.17
CA LEU A 199 18.96 -5.80 12.30
C LEU A 199 20.13 -6.73 11.97
N GLU A 200 20.65 -7.48 12.96
CA GLU A 200 21.70 -8.47 12.76
C GLU A 200 21.27 -9.57 11.80
N PHE A 201 20.04 -10.08 11.94
CA PHE A 201 19.46 -11.04 11.01
C PHE A 201 19.43 -10.47 9.57
N TRP A 202 18.86 -9.28 9.39
CA TRP A 202 18.72 -8.69 8.05
C TRP A 202 20.06 -8.34 7.41
N ARG A 203 21.04 -7.87 8.20
CA ARG A 203 22.41 -7.65 7.73
C ARG A 203 23.07 -8.94 7.26
N ALA A 204 22.92 -10.02 8.00
CA ALA A 204 23.45 -11.33 7.61
C ALA A 204 22.74 -11.86 6.36
N HIS A 205 21.40 -11.79 6.31
CA HIS A 205 20.59 -12.25 5.19
C HIS A 205 20.92 -11.55 3.88
N LEU A 206 21.12 -10.23 3.91
CA LEU A 206 21.41 -9.40 2.74
C LEU A 206 22.91 -9.23 2.48
N HIS A 207 23.78 -9.88 3.24
CA HIS A 207 25.23 -9.75 3.08
C HIS A 207 25.69 -10.25 1.71
N GLY A 208 26.24 -9.37 0.89
CA GLY A 208 26.69 -9.72 -0.47
C GLY A 208 25.54 -10.03 -1.43
N ALA A 209 24.31 -9.64 -1.10
CA ALA A 209 23.19 -9.72 -2.03
C ALA A 209 23.47 -8.87 -3.29
N PRO A 210 22.98 -9.28 -4.46
CA PRO A 210 23.13 -8.48 -5.68
C PRO A 210 22.44 -7.12 -5.50
N ALA A 211 23.14 -6.05 -5.89
CA ALA A 211 22.64 -4.68 -5.73
C ALA A 211 21.51 -4.32 -6.71
N LEU A 212 21.41 -5.05 -7.83
CA LEU A 212 20.42 -4.80 -8.88
C LEU A 212 20.09 -6.10 -9.62
N LEU A 213 18.81 -6.28 -9.94
CA LEU A 213 18.35 -7.34 -10.85
C LEU A 213 18.55 -6.91 -12.31
N GLU A 214 19.37 -7.65 -13.06
CA GLU A 214 19.79 -7.30 -14.42
C GLU A 214 18.90 -7.98 -15.48
N LEU A 215 17.63 -7.55 -15.54
CA LEU A 215 16.71 -8.05 -16.56
C LEU A 215 17.09 -7.57 -17.97
N PRO A 216 16.88 -8.39 -19.02
CA PRO A 216 17.01 -7.96 -20.41
C PRO A 216 15.87 -7.00 -20.74
N THR A 217 16.13 -5.70 -20.72
CA THR A 217 15.13 -4.67 -20.99
C THR A 217 15.13 -4.26 -22.47
N ASP A 218 13.95 -3.94 -23.02
CA ASP A 218 13.80 -3.48 -24.40
C ASP A 218 14.41 -2.09 -24.64
N ARG A 219 14.69 -1.34 -23.57
CA ARG A 219 15.21 0.03 -23.58
C ARG A 219 16.29 0.20 -22.50
N PRO A 220 17.26 1.10 -22.70
CA PRO A 220 18.25 1.42 -21.66
C PRO A 220 17.56 2.02 -20.43
N ARG A 221 18.07 1.70 -19.24
CA ARG A 221 17.59 2.30 -17.98
C ARG A 221 17.93 3.80 -17.95
N PRO A 222 16.97 4.68 -17.64
CA PRO A 222 17.27 6.11 -17.51
C PRO A 222 18.12 6.38 -16.25
N PRO A 223 18.94 7.45 -16.23
CA PRO A 223 19.76 7.82 -15.07
C PRO A 223 18.92 8.26 -13.86
N THR A 224 17.68 8.66 -14.09
CA THR A 224 16.68 8.99 -13.07
C THR A 224 15.39 8.25 -13.42
N GLN A 225 14.82 7.54 -12.45
CA GLN A 225 13.55 6.83 -12.60
C GLN A 225 12.43 7.83 -12.95
N ASP A 226 11.67 7.54 -14.00
CA ASP A 226 10.54 8.37 -14.45
C ASP A 226 9.19 7.90 -13.90
N TYR A 227 9.18 6.75 -13.21
CA TYR A 227 8.03 6.10 -12.60
C TYR A 227 6.91 5.71 -13.58
N ALA A 228 7.19 5.75 -14.88
CA ALA A 228 6.25 5.31 -15.89
C ALA A 228 6.09 3.78 -15.83
N GLY A 229 4.84 3.31 -15.83
CA GLY A 229 4.52 1.89 -15.76
C GLY A 229 3.19 1.58 -16.45
N ALA A 230 2.97 0.29 -16.70
CA ALA A 230 1.71 -0.24 -17.20
C ALA A 230 1.41 -1.55 -16.46
N THR A 231 0.13 -1.89 -16.37
CA THR A 231 -0.33 -3.14 -15.75
C THR A 231 -0.76 -4.10 -16.84
N LEU A 232 -0.36 -5.37 -16.72
CA LEU A 232 -0.84 -6.46 -17.55
C LEU A 232 -1.57 -7.48 -16.66
N ASP A 233 -2.88 -7.56 -16.83
CA ASP A 233 -3.69 -8.52 -16.10
C ASP A 233 -3.60 -9.90 -16.73
N PHE A 234 -3.38 -10.91 -15.90
CA PHE A 234 -3.47 -12.31 -16.29
C PHE A 234 -4.04 -13.15 -15.14
N ALA A 235 -4.61 -14.30 -15.48
CA ALA A 235 -5.17 -15.22 -14.49
C ALA A 235 -4.63 -16.64 -14.70
N LEU A 236 -4.33 -17.32 -13.59
CA LEU A 236 -4.06 -18.75 -13.61
C LEU A 236 -5.39 -19.49 -13.68
N SER A 237 -5.47 -20.52 -14.53
CA SER A 237 -6.69 -21.32 -14.63
C SER A 237 -7.08 -21.93 -13.28
N PRO A 238 -8.37 -22.21 -13.03
CA PRO A 238 -8.80 -22.87 -11.79
C PRO A 238 -8.07 -24.20 -11.55
N ALA A 239 -7.82 -24.97 -12.62
CA ALA A 239 -7.09 -26.22 -12.58
C ALA A 239 -5.63 -26.03 -12.13
N LEU A 240 -4.90 -25.07 -12.73
CA LEU A 240 -3.52 -24.77 -12.34
C LEU A 240 -3.46 -24.25 -10.89
N SER A 241 -4.39 -23.38 -10.52
CA SER A 241 -4.49 -22.84 -9.16
C SER A 241 -4.70 -23.95 -8.11
N ALA A 242 -5.55 -24.95 -8.40
CA ALA A 242 -5.76 -26.10 -7.53
C ALA A 242 -4.48 -26.96 -7.41
N GLN A 243 -3.78 -27.19 -8.53
CA GLN A 243 -2.53 -27.96 -8.53
C GLN A 243 -1.41 -27.26 -7.73
N LEU A 244 -1.29 -25.93 -7.85
CA LEU A 244 -0.34 -25.14 -7.07
C LEU A 244 -0.65 -25.18 -5.58
N LYS A 245 -1.92 -25.08 -5.18
CA LYS A 245 -2.35 -25.24 -3.78
C LYS A 245 -2.01 -26.64 -3.25
N ALA A 246 -2.23 -27.69 -4.05
CA ALA A 246 -1.88 -29.05 -3.69
C ALA A 246 -0.35 -29.24 -3.56
N LEU A 247 0.44 -28.64 -4.46
CA LEU A 247 1.91 -28.63 -4.37
C LEU A 247 2.38 -27.94 -3.09
N ALA A 248 1.85 -26.74 -2.80
CA ALA A 248 2.15 -25.98 -1.59
C ALA A 248 1.90 -26.85 -0.35
N HIS A 249 0.73 -27.48 -0.26
CA HIS A 249 0.36 -28.38 0.83
C HIS A 249 1.34 -29.55 0.99
N ARG A 250 1.71 -30.24 -0.11
CA ARG A 250 2.66 -31.37 -0.07
C ARG A 250 4.03 -30.99 0.48
N HIS A 251 4.47 -29.75 0.30
CA HIS A 251 5.77 -29.25 0.77
C HIS A 251 5.68 -28.40 2.04
N GLY A 252 4.52 -28.37 2.72
CA GLY A 252 4.33 -27.57 3.93
C GLY A 252 4.51 -26.06 3.71
N CYS A 253 4.27 -25.60 2.49
CA CYS A 253 4.40 -24.21 2.06
C CYS A 253 3.03 -23.56 1.91
N THR A 254 2.99 -22.23 1.92
CA THR A 254 1.81 -21.48 1.48
C THR A 254 1.79 -21.36 -0.04
N LEU A 255 0.63 -20.97 -0.60
CA LEU A 255 0.57 -20.62 -2.03
C LEU A 255 1.50 -19.44 -2.36
N PHE A 256 1.61 -18.47 -1.45
CA PHE A 256 2.56 -17.35 -1.57
C PHE A 256 4.00 -17.84 -1.72
N MET A 257 4.48 -18.70 -0.81
CA MET A 257 5.85 -19.26 -0.90
C MET A 257 6.07 -20.03 -2.20
N THR A 258 5.05 -20.74 -2.68
CA THR A 258 5.12 -21.49 -3.94
C THR A 258 5.24 -20.57 -5.15
N LEU A 259 4.46 -19.49 -5.19
CA LEU A 259 4.54 -18.48 -6.25
C LEU A 259 5.83 -17.66 -6.17
N LEU A 260 6.33 -17.36 -4.97
CA LEU A 260 7.60 -16.69 -4.75
C LEU A 260 8.77 -17.53 -5.30
N ALA A 261 8.77 -18.84 -5.07
CA ALA A 261 9.77 -19.76 -5.64
C ALA A 261 9.73 -19.76 -7.18
N ALA A 262 8.53 -19.80 -7.77
CA ALA A 262 8.34 -19.75 -9.21
C ALA A 262 8.80 -18.40 -9.79
N TRP A 263 8.48 -17.30 -9.11
CA TRP A 263 8.88 -15.95 -9.49
C TRP A 263 10.39 -15.76 -9.42
N ALA A 264 11.03 -16.18 -8.32
CA ALA A 264 12.47 -16.16 -8.18
C ALA A 264 13.18 -16.96 -9.29
N THR A 265 12.64 -18.15 -9.63
CA THR A 265 13.16 -18.96 -10.73
C THR A 265 13.06 -18.24 -12.07
N LEU A 266 11.94 -17.58 -12.34
CA LEU A 266 11.73 -16.83 -13.58
C LEU A 266 12.71 -15.65 -13.66
N LEU A 267 12.79 -14.83 -12.61
CA LEU A 267 13.68 -13.67 -12.56
C LEU A 267 15.15 -14.06 -12.72
N ALA A 268 15.60 -15.07 -11.98
CA ALA A 268 16.96 -15.58 -12.05
C ALA A 268 17.32 -16.06 -13.47
N ARG A 269 16.42 -16.79 -14.13
CA ARG A 269 16.63 -17.26 -15.50
C ARG A 269 16.68 -16.13 -16.53
N LEU A 270 15.81 -15.13 -16.40
CA LEU A 270 15.78 -14.00 -17.31
C LEU A 270 17.03 -13.13 -17.13
N ALA A 271 17.43 -12.86 -15.88
CA ALA A 271 18.59 -12.02 -15.58
C ALA A 271 19.94 -12.75 -15.74
N GLY A 272 19.94 -14.08 -15.86
CA GLY A 272 21.17 -14.87 -15.81
C GLY A 272 21.88 -14.82 -14.45
N GLN A 273 21.17 -14.45 -13.39
CA GLN A 273 21.69 -14.30 -12.04
C GLN A 273 21.38 -15.55 -11.21
N SER A 274 22.32 -15.96 -10.36
CA SER A 274 22.14 -17.11 -9.46
C SER A 274 21.43 -16.73 -8.16
N GLU A 275 21.27 -15.45 -7.86
CA GLU A 275 20.59 -14.96 -6.66
C GLU A 275 19.68 -13.80 -7.04
N VAL A 276 18.54 -13.69 -6.34
CA VAL A 276 17.60 -12.59 -6.54
C VAL A 276 17.12 -12.07 -5.19
N VAL A 277 16.93 -10.76 -5.08
CA VAL A 277 16.27 -10.12 -3.94
C VAL A 277 14.89 -9.66 -4.38
N ILE A 278 13.86 -10.11 -3.66
CA ILE A 278 12.46 -9.80 -3.99
C ILE A 278 11.84 -9.07 -2.81
N GLY A 279 11.46 -7.82 -3.02
CA GLY A 279 10.69 -7.05 -2.05
C GLY A 279 9.26 -7.60 -1.92
N SER A 280 8.86 -7.95 -0.70
CA SER A 280 7.51 -8.40 -0.38
C SER A 280 6.88 -7.45 0.64
N PRO A 281 5.75 -6.78 0.31
CA PRO A 281 5.04 -5.96 1.28
C PRO A 281 4.36 -6.83 2.35
N THR A 282 4.32 -6.36 3.59
CA THR A 282 3.55 -6.94 4.68
C THR A 282 2.57 -5.93 5.25
N ALA A 283 1.43 -6.42 5.77
CA ALA A 283 0.39 -5.55 6.31
C ALA A 283 0.80 -4.83 7.59
N ASN A 284 1.77 -5.38 8.36
CA ASN A 284 2.33 -4.78 9.58
C ASN A 284 1.27 -4.41 10.65
N ARG A 285 0.22 -5.24 10.76
CA ARG A 285 -0.90 -5.09 11.70
C ARG A 285 -0.93 -6.25 12.67
N HIS A 286 0.11 -6.37 13.51
CA HIS A 286 0.29 -7.47 14.45
C HIS A 286 -0.57 -7.37 15.72
N ARG A 287 -1.31 -6.26 15.87
CA ARG A 287 -2.15 -5.97 17.02
C ARG A 287 -3.58 -5.74 16.53
N THR A 288 -4.53 -6.35 17.21
CA THR A 288 -5.95 -6.31 16.83
C THR A 288 -6.50 -4.88 16.80
N GLU A 289 -5.97 -3.97 17.63
CA GLU A 289 -6.37 -2.57 17.64
C GLU A 289 -5.96 -1.80 16.37
N LEU A 290 -5.01 -2.33 15.58
CA LEU A 290 -4.59 -1.75 14.30
C LEU A 290 -5.42 -2.26 13.12
N GLU A 291 -6.06 -3.42 13.24
CA GLU A 291 -6.87 -4.02 12.16
C GLU A 291 -7.98 -3.11 11.61
N PRO A 292 -8.74 -2.35 12.45
CA PRO A 292 -9.82 -1.50 11.96
C PRO A 292 -9.36 -0.12 11.48
N LEU A 293 -8.05 0.18 11.46
CA LEU A 293 -7.56 1.53 11.15
C LEU A 293 -7.31 1.73 9.65
N ILE A 294 -7.61 2.93 9.15
CA ILE A 294 -7.07 3.41 7.88
C ILE A 294 -5.73 4.10 8.13
N GLY A 295 -4.72 3.77 7.31
CA GLY A 295 -3.38 4.33 7.41
C GLY A 295 -2.35 3.56 6.58
N PHE A 296 -1.11 4.06 6.51
CA PHE A 296 -0.05 3.44 5.73
C PHE A 296 0.85 2.53 6.58
N PHE A 297 0.41 1.29 6.83
CA PHE A 297 1.15 0.38 7.71
C PHE A 297 2.23 -0.42 7.00
N VAL A 298 2.16 -0.51 5.66
CA VAL A 298 3.00 -1.39 4.83
C VAL A 298 4.47 -1.31 5.22
N ASN A 299 5.03 -2.46 5.57
CA ASN A 299 6.48 -2.66 5.65
C ASN A 299 6.96 -3.53 4.48
N THR A 300 8.22 -3.44 4.10
CA THR A 300 8.79 -4.25 3.01
C THR A 300 9.83 -5.21 3.54
N GLN A 301 9.72 -6.49 3.19
CA GLN A 301 10.73 -7.52 3.48
C GLN A 301 11.53 -7.83 2.20
N ALA A 302 12.86 -7.75 2.28
CA ALA A 302 13.75 -8.05 1.15
C ALA A 302 14.15 -9.55 1.16
N LEU A 303 13.42 -10.36 0.39
CA LEU A 303 13.58 -11.82 0.38
C LEU A 303 14.66 -12.23 -0.62
N ARG A 304 15.87 -12.51 -0.14
CA ARG A 304 16.97 -13.09 -0.91
C ARG A 304 16.76 -14.59 -1.11
N ILE A 305 16.75 -15.01 -2.38
CA ILE A 305 16.61 -16.41 -2.80
C ILE A 305 17.85 -16.81 -3.62
N ASP A 306 18.48 -17.93 -3.27
CA ASP A 306 19.71 -18.43 -3.91
C ASP A 306 19.42 -19.68 -4.76
N LEU A 307 19.79 -19.60 -6.04
CA LEU A 307 19.62 -20.60 -7.09
C LEU A 307 20.97 -21.12 -7.66
N SER A 308 22.11 -20.72 -7.10
CA SER A 308 23.48 -21.03 -7.60
C SER A 308 23.74 -22.51 -7.85
N ASN A 309 23.20 -23.39 -7.01
CA ASN A 309 23.37 -24.84 -7.08
C ASN A 309 22.28 -25.58 -7.87
N ARG A 310 21.48 -24.86 -8.67
CA ARG A 310 20.37 -25.40 -9.46
C ARG A 310 19.45 -26.31 -8.61
N PRO A 311 18.88 -25.78 -7.51
CA PRO A 311 18.07 -26.59 -6.59
C PRO A 311 16.91 -27.24 -7.33
N SER A 312 16.56 -28.46 -6.92
CA SER A 312 15.28 -29.06 -7.30
C SER A 312 14.12 -28.22 -6.78
N VAL A 313 12.92 -28.39 -7.36
CA VAL A 313 11.71 -27.68 -6.91
C VAL A 313 11.46 -27.88 -5.41
N ALA A 314 11.67 -29.09 -4.89
CA ALA A 314 11.50 -29.39 -3.48
C ALA A 314 12.51 -28.64 -2.58
N GLN A 315 13.77 -28.57 -3.00
CA GLN A 315 14.82 -27.82 -2.29
C GLN A 315 14.55 -26.32 -2.29
N LEU A 316 14.15 -25.77 -3.44
CA LEU A 316 13.83 -24.35 -3.56
C LEU A 316 12.62 -23.97 -2.70
N LEU A 317 11.55 -24.79 -2.70
CA LEU A 317 10.39 -24.56 -1.84
C LEU A 317 10.77 -24.60 -0.35
N ALA A 318 11.63 -25.55 0.06
CA ALA A 318 12.11 -25.63 1.43
C ALA A 318 12.94 -24.38 1.83
N GLN A 319 13.83 -23.91 0.94
CA GLN A 319 14.60 -22.69 1.13
C GLN A 319 13.69 -21.46 1.25
N VAL A 320 12.77 -21.26 0.29
CA VAL A 320 11.83 -20.13 0.29
C VAL A 320 10.95 -20.13 1.53
N ARG A 321 10.48 -21.31 1.98
CA ARG A 321 9.74 -21.44 3.24
C ARG A 321 10.57 -20.99 4.43
N ALA A 322 11.82 -21.46 4.54
CA ALA A 322 12.71 -21.06 5.63
C ALA A 322 12.98 -19.54 5.61
N THR A 323 13.29 -18.99 4.44
CA THR A 323 13.50 -17.55 4.24
C THR A 323 12.26 -16.73 4.62
N ALA A 324 11.08 -17.10 4.14
CA ALA A 324 9.85 -16.36 4.40
C ALA A 324 9.44 -16.42 5.89
N LEU A 325 9.61 -17.58 6.56
CA LEU A 325 9.36 -17.69 7.99
C LEU A 325 10.36 -16.87 8.81
N ALA A 326 11.66 -16.94 8.48
CA ALA A 326 12.67 -16.13 9.16
C ALA A 326 12.43 -14.63 8.95
N ALA A 327 12.04 -14.20 7.74
CA ALA A 327 11.67 -12.82 7.47
C ALA A 327 10.44 -12.37 8.27
N GLN A 328 9.43 -13.24 8.41
CA GLN A 328 8.25 -13.00 9.24
C GLN A 328 8.60 -12.85 10.73
N ASP A 329 9.54 -13.64 11.25
CA ASP A 329 10.01 -13.56 12.63
C ASP A 329 10.82 -12.28 12.93
N HIS A 330 11.29 -11.58 11.88
CA HIS A 330 12.05 -10.32 11.99
C HIS A 330 11.39 -9.16 11.22
N GLN A 331 10.05 -9.16 11.16
CA GLN A 331 9.29 -8.20 10.35
C GLN A 331 9.10 -6.81 10.98
N ASP A 332 9.42 -6.64 12.27
CA ASP A 332 9.16 -5.38 12.98
C ASP A 332 10.19 -4.30 12.64
N LEU A 333 11.37 -4.68 12.12
CA LEU A 333 12.36 -3.74 11.62
C LEU A 333 11.77 -2.97 10.42
N PRO A 334 11.59 -1.65 10.52
CA PRO A 334 11.16 -0.86 9.38
C PRO A 334 12.18 -0.95 8.26
N PHE A 335 11.71 -1.14 7.03
CA PHE A 335 12.58 -1.25 5.85
C PHE A 335 13.53 -0.04 5.71
N GLU A 336 13.07 1.16 6.04
CA GLU A 336 13.88 2.38 6.00
C GLU A 336 15.08 2.32 6.94
N GLN A 337 14.89 1.75 8.14
CA GLN A 337 15.96 1.56 9.12
C GLN A 337 16.95 0.49 8.66
N LEU A 338 16.48 -0.53 7.94
CA LEU A 338 17.36 -1.51 7.30
C LEU A 338 18.24 -0.88 6.21
N ILE A 339 17.65 -0.05 5.33
CA ILE A 339 18.40 0.67 4.29
C ILE A 339 19.44 1.60 4.90
N GLU A 340 19.07 2.36 5.93
CA GLU A 340 20.00 3.24 6.65
C GLU A 340 21.19 2.44 7.22
N ALA A 341 20.90 1.29 7.84
CA ALA A 341 21.91 0.45 8.48
C ALA A 341 22.79 -0.36 7.50
N LEU A 342 22.31 -0.67 6.29
CA LEU A 342 23.07 -1.31 5.23
C LEU A 342 23.89 -0.30 4.41
N ASN A 343 23.38 0.94 4.31
CA ASN A 343 23.95 2.03 3.51
C ASN A 343 24.40 1.59 2.11
N PRO A 344 23.50 0.98 1.31
CA PRO A 344 23.84 0.54 -0.05
C PRO A 344 24.13 1.75 -0.96
N PRO A 345 24.83 1.55 -2.10
CA PRO A 345 25.03 2.61 -3.08
C PRO A 345 23.70 3.25 -3.49
N ARG A 346 23.59 4.57 -3.33
CA ARG A 346 22.38 5.31 -3.71
C ARG A 346 22.36 5.56 -5.21
N SER A 347 21.19 5.39 -5.81
CA SER A 347 20.96 5.61 -7.23
C SER A 347 19.63 6.33 -7.42
N LEU A 348 19.58 7.27 -8.37
CA LEU A 348 18.32 7.88 -8.81
C LEU A 348 17.62 7.00 -9.85
N ALA A 349 18.30 5.99 -10.39
CA ALA A 349 17.80 5.13 -11.48
C ALA A 349 17.04 3.89 -10.98
N HIS A 350 17.24 3.50 -9.73
CA HIS A 350 16.60 2.31 -9.14
C HIS A 350 16.58 2.39 -7.61
N HIS A 351 15.69 1.58 -7.04
CA HIS A 351 15.57 1.36 -5.60
C HIS A 351 16.86 0.74 -5.02
N PRO A 352 17.21 1.00 -3.73
CA PRO A 352 18.48 0.57 -3.13
C PRO A 352 18.62 -0.94 -2.80
N LEU A 353 17.52 -1.70 -2.83
CA LEU A 353 17.48 -3.17 -2.63
C LEU A 353 16.34 -3.79 -3.44
#